data_AF-A0A957WV02-F1
#
_entry.id   AF-A0A957WV02-F1
#
_cell.length_a   1.000
_cell.length_b   1.000
_cell.length_c   1.000
_cell.angle_alpha   90.00
_cell.angle_beta   90.00
_cell.angle_gamma   90.00
#
_symmetry.space_group_name_H-M   'P 1'
#
loop_
_entity.id
_entity.type
_entity.pdbx_description
1 polymer ?
#
loop_
_entity_poly.entity_id
_entity_poly.type
_entity_poly.pdbx_seq_one_letter_code
_entity_poly.pdbx_strand_id
1 'polypeptide(L)'
;MTPQQQANHDTDRIEANRGELVERILRVNRTDGKMEPLPGLFFNRISTSMGMHGVSEPAFCVVAQGSKAVFVGDERYLYDPAHYLLFTAELPYVSQAIDPSPARPYLSLRLNLDPTVVSSVMVEAGHRPPSSQTSVPATNVSPLDANLLDAVVRLVRLVDTPADAPVLVPLITREIVYRL
;
A
#
# COMPACT_ATOMS: atom_id res chain seq x y z
N MET A 1 -6.43 7.61 28.90
CA MET A 1 -5.18 7.89 28.18
C MET A 1 -5.26 9.34 27.71
N THR A 2 -4.23 10.15 27.92
CA THR A 2 -4.23 11.55 27.42
C THR A 2 -3.95 11.57 25.91
N PRO A 3 -4.35 12.63 25.18
CA PRO A 3 -4.05 12.76 23.75
C PRO A 3 -2.55 12.62 23.42
N GLN A 4 -1.68 13.10 24.31
CA GLN A 4 -0.22 12.98 24.20
C GLN A 4 0.27 11.53 24.33
N GLN A 5 -0.33 10.75 25.25
CA GLN A 5 0.00 9.34 25.42
C GLN A 5 -0.45 8.51 24.22
N GLN A 6 -1.61 8.83 23.65
CA GLN A 6 -2.13 8.16 22.46
C GLN A 6 -1.24 8.39 21.24
N ALA A 7 -0.81 9.64 21.02
CA ALA A 7 0.11 9.98 19.93
C ALA A 7 1.44 9.21 20.04
N ASN A 8 2.04 9.15 21.23
CA ASN A 8 3.29 8.42 21.44
C ASN A 8 3.13 6.92 21.16
N HIS A 9 2.05 6.32 21.66
CA HIS A 9 1.77 4.90 21.43
C HIS A 9 1.54 4.56 19.94
N ASP A 10 0.87 5.45 19.20
CA ASP A 10 0.65 5.25 17.77
C ASP A 10 1.95 5.43 16.96
N THR A 11 2.85 6.34 17.38
CA THR A 11 4.20 6.43 16.80
C THR A 11 4.98 5.13 16.99
N ASP A 12 5.03 4.61 18.22
CA ASP A 12 5.74 3.35 18.52
C ASP A 12 5.19 2.18 17.71
N ARG A 13 3.85 2.09 17.58
CA ARG A 13 3.19 1.08 16.74
C ARG A 13 3.55 1.21 15.27
N ILE A 14 3.57 2.44 14.73
CA ILE A 14 3.94 2.70 13.34
C ILE A 14 5.38 2.28 13.08
N GLU A 15 6.31 2.62 13.97
CA GLU A 15 7.72 2.25 13.83
C GLU A 15 7.92 0.73 13.88
N ALA A 16 7.30 0.05 14.85
CA ALA A 16 7.37 -1.40 14.98
C ALA A 16 6.79 -2.12 13.75
N ASN A 17 5.58 -1.73 13.32
CA ASN A 17 4.93 -2.33 12.16
C ASN A 17 5.71 -2.07 10.86
N ARG A 18 6.31 -0.88 10.72
CA ARG A 18 7.16 -0.56 9.56
C ARG A 18 8.44 -1.40 9.55
N GLY A 19 9.09 -1.56 10.70
CA GLY A 19 10.27 -2.41 10.84
C GLY A 19 9.97 -3.86 10.43
N GLU A 20 8.87 -4.41 10.92
CA GLU A 20 8.41 -5.75 10.54
C GLU A 20 8.10 -5.85 9.04
N LEU A 21 7.46 -4.83 8.46
CA LEU A 21 7.15 -4.82 7.04
C LEU A 21 8.42 -4.85 6.17
N VAL A 22 9.45 -4.09 6.56
CA VAL A 22 10.75 -4.11 5.89
C VAL A 22 11.39 -5.49 5.97
N GLU A 23 11.43 -6.10 7.15
CA GLU A 23 12.00 -7.44 7.37
C GLU A 23 11.32 -8.49 6.49
N ARG A 24 9.98 -8.51 6.49
CA ARG A 24 9.18 -9.47 5.72
C ARG A 24 9.36 -9.31 4.22
N ILE A 25 9.34 -8.08 3.72
CA ILE A 25 9.57 -7.83 2.29
C ILE A 25 10.98 -8.28 1.89
N LEU A 26 12.01 -7.98 2.68
CA LEU A 26 13.39 -8.40 2.36
C LEU A 26 13.58 -9.92 2.40
N ARG A 27 12.88 -10.61 3.30
CA ARG A 27 12.92 -12.07 3.38
C ARG A 27 12.40 -12.75 2.11
N VAL A 28 11.35 -12.17 1.51
CA VAL A 28 10.72 -12.65 0.27
C VAL A 28 11.45 -12.14 -0.98
N ASN A 29 11.71 -10.83 -1.07
CA ASN A 29 12.46 -10.19 -2.16
C ASN A 29 13.95 -10.10 -1.83
N ARG A 30 14.66 -11.21 -2.02
CA ARG A 30 16.11 -11.28 -1.81
C ARG A 30 16.92 -10.48 -2.84
N THR A 31 16.37 -10.28 -4.04
CA THR A 31 16.97 -9.52 -5.14
C THR A 31 16.00 -8.44 -5.62
N ASP A 32 16.53 -7.46 -6.36
CA ASP A 32 15.70 -6.46 -7.03
C ASP A 32 14.66 -7.10 -7.95
N GLY A 33 13.49 -6.48 -8.04
CA GLY A 33 12.38 -6.93 -8.85
C GLY A 33 11.04 -6.90 -8.13
N LYS A 34 10.04 -7.45 -8.82
CA LYS A 34 8.66 -7.59 -8.37
C LYS A 34 8.37 -9.07 -8.08
N MET A 35 7.70 -9.36 -6.97
CA MET A 35 7.20 -10.70 -6.62
C MET A 35 5.74 -10.62 -6.22
N GLU A 36 5.01 -11.72 -6.41
CA GLU A 36 3.62 -11.89 -5.98
C GLU A 36 3.53 -13.04 -4.96
N PRO A 37 3.78 -12.79 -3.67
CA PRO A 37 3.75 -13.85 -2.65
C PRO A 37 2.34 -14.39 -2.35
N LEU A 38 1.30 -13.60 -2.57
CA LEU A 38 -0.10 -13.99 -2.45
C LEU A 38 -0.88 -13.38 -3.63
N PRO A 39 -1.96 -14.01 -4.13
CA PRO A 39 -2.73 -13.47 -5.24
C PRO A 39 -3.14 -12.00 -5.01
N GLY A 40 -2.75 -11.12 -5.93
CA GLY A 40 -3.05 -9.69 -5.88
C GLY A 40 -2.20 -8.87 -4.90
N LEU A 41 -1.31 -9.50 -4.13
CA LEU A 41 -0.35 -8.82 -3.25
C LEU A 41 1.05 -8.90 -3.89
N PHE A 42 1.62 -7.74 -4.20
CA PHE A 42 2.93 -7.65 -4.84
C PHE A 42 3.93 -6.93 -3.95
N PHE A 43 5.16 -7.43 -3.90
CA PHE A 43 6.30 -6.75 -3.28
C PHE A 43 7.27 -6.25 -4.34
N ASN A 44 7.84 -5.07 -4.11
CA ASN A 44 8.88 -4.50 -4.97
C ASN A 44 10.13 -4.22 -4.15
N ARG A 45 11.28 -4.56 -4.74
CA ARG A 45 12.60 -4.16 -4.27
C ARG A 45 13.35 -3.49 -5.41
N ILE A 46 13.85 -2.28 -5.17
CA ILE A 46 14.63 -1.52 -6.15
C ILE A 46 15.85 -0.95 -5.42
N SER A 47 17.05 -1.34 -5.83
CA SER A 47 18.32 -0.89 -5.27
C SER A 47 19.04 0.12 -6.17
N THR A 48 18.58 0.29 -7.42
CA THR A 48 19.13 1.25 -8.38
C THR A 48 18.01 2.06 -9.01
N SER A 49 18.20 3.38 -9.11
CA SER A 49 17.20 4.29 -9.67
C SER A 49 16.95 3.97 -11.14
N MET A 50 15.73 3.56 -11.46
CA MET A 50 15.29 3.28 -12.83
C MET A 50 13.84 3.75 -12.98
N GLY A 51 13.56 4.48 -14.06
CA GLY A 51 12.20 4.85 -14.42
C GLY A 51 11.42 3.63 -14.90
N MET A 52 10.21 3.45 -14.39
CA MET A 52 9.26 2.42 -14.82
C MET A 52 8.02 3.10 -15.41
N HIS A 53 7.50 2.59 -16.51
CA HIS A 53 6.23 3.03 -17.08
C HIS A 53 5.25 1.85 -17.13
N GLY A 54 3.96 2.16 -17.10
CA GLY A 54 2.91 1.15 -17.19
C GLY A 54 1.53 1.77 -17.17
N VAL A 55 0.52 0.91 -17.15
CA VAL A 55 -0.87 1.29 -16.91
C VAL A 55 -1.23 0.80 -15.50
N SER A 56 -1.77 1.67 -14.66
CA SER A 56 -2.23 1.29 -13.34
C SER A 56 -3.44 0.36 -13.44
N GLU A 57 -3.65 -0.46 -12.42
CA GLU A 57 -4.96 -1.03 -12.13
C GLU A 57 -5.36 -0.51 -10.75
N PRO A 58 -6.65 -0.51 -10.38
CA PRO A 58 -7.08 -0.14 -9.04
C PRO A 58 -6.27 -0.86 -7.97
N ALA A 59 -5.55 -0.09 -7.16
CA ALA A 59 -4.57 -0.64 -6.24
C ALA A 59 -4.22 0.31 -5.11
N PHE A 60 -3.95 -0.28 -3.96
CA PHE A 60 -3.44 0.38 -2.77
C PHE A 60 -1.94 0.10 -2.63
N CYS A 61 -1.11 1.15 -2.58
CA CYS A 61 0.34 1.06 -2.57
C CYS A 61 0.92 1.64 -1.28
N VAL A 62 1.80 0.90 -0.59
CA VAL A 62 2.46 1.32 0.65
C VAL A 62 3.96 1.19 0.52
N VAL A 63 4.70 2.21 0.97
CA VAL A 63 6.16 2.18 1.07
C VAL A 63 6.58 1.69 2.46
N ALA A 64 7.42 0.67 2.50
CA ALA A 64 8.05 0.21 3.73
C ALA A 64 9.37 0.97 3.98
N GLN A 65 10.16 1.18 2.93
CA GLN A 65 11.45 1.87 2.97
C GLN A 65 11.71 2.70 1.71
N GLY A 66 12.30 3.88 1.88
CA GLY A 66 12.60 4.82 0.80
C GLY A 66 11.39 5.68 0.44
N SER A 67 11.38 6.25 -0.76
CA SER A 67 10.26 7.06 -1.27
C SER A 67 10.09 6.80 -2.76
N LYS A 68 8.92 7.13 -3.31
CA LYS A 68 8.62 6.94 -4.73
C LYS A 68 7.90 8.16 -5.31
N ALA A 69 8.32 8.59 -6.48
CA ALA A 69 7.57 9.51 -7.32
C ALA A 69 6.76 8.72 -8.36
N VAL A 70 5.52 9.13 -8.58
CA VAL A 70 4.62 8.64 -9.62
C VAL A 70 4.11 9.85 -10.40
N PHE A 71 4.13 9.76 -11.71
CA PHE A 71 3.66 10.79 -12.64
C PHE A 71 2.47 10.24 -13.41
N VAL A 72 1.36 10.97 -13.39
CA VAL A 72 0.12 10.63 -14.12
C VAL A 72 -0.28 11.88 -14.91
N GLY A 73 -0.12 11.85 -16.23
CA GLY A 73 -0.15 13.07 -17.02
C GLY A 73 0.93 14.05 -16.55
N ASP A 74 0.53 15.29 -16.23
CA ASP A 74 1.42 16.35 -15.75
C ASP A 74 1.56 16.39 -14.22
N GLU A 75 0.78 15.56 -13.50
CA GLU A 75 0.74 15.55 -12.03
C GLU A 75 1.82 14.62 -11.45
N ARG A 76 2.52 15.11 -10.41
CA ARG A 76 3.54 14.36 -9.68
C ARG A 76 3.09 14.05 -8.26
N TYR A 77 3.04 12.76 -7.94
CA TYR A 77 2.72 12.22 -6.63
C TYR A 77 3.99 11.66 -5.97
N LEU A 78 4.47 12.32 -4.92
CA LEU A 78 5.59 11.84 -4.10
C LEU A 78 5.03 11.27 -2.79
N TYR A 79 5.45 10.06 -2.44
CA TYR A 79 5.04 9.43 -1.20
C TYR A 79 6.16 8.57 -0.61
N ASP A 80 6.08 8.39 0.69
CA ASP A 80 7.11 7.81 1.55
C ASP A 80 6.43 6.88 2.57
N PRO A 81 7.13 6.35 3.57
CA PRO A 81 6.53 5.38 4.47
C PRO A 81 5.37 5.96 5.31
N ALA A 82 5.25 7.27 5.47
CA ALA A 82 4.15 7.91 6.19
C ALA A 82 2.86 8.04 5.36
N HIS A 83 2.90 7.67 4.07
CA HIS A 83 1.79 7.86 3.14
C HIS A 83 1.55 6.59 2.31
N TYR A 84 0.31 6.43 1.86
CA TYR A 84 -0.04 5.46 0.83
C TYR A 84 -0.45 6.18 -0.46
N LEU A 85 -0.35 5.46 -1.58
CA LEU A 85 -0.87 5.91 -2.87
C LEU A 85 -2.00 4.98 -3.29
N LEU A 86 -3.12 5.57 -3.73
CA LEU A 86 -4.28 4.87 -4.24
C LEU A 86 -4.42 5.13 -5.74
N PHE A 87 -4.49 4.08 -6.55
CA PHE A 87 -5.02 4.13 -7.91
C PHE A 87 -6.48 3.66 -7.87
N THR A 88 -7.40 4.42 -8.45
CA THR A 88 -8.83 4.05 -8.53
C THR A 88 -9.31 3.77 -9.95
N ALA A 89 -8.44 3.99 -10.95
CA ALA A 89 -8.72 3.72 -12.35
C ALA A 89 -7.45 3.28 -13.11
N GLU A 90 -7.64 2.80 -14.33
CA GLU A 90 -6.57 2.43 -15.24
C GLU A 90 -6.00 3.66 -15.95
N LEU A 91 -4.77 4.05 -15.61
CA LEU A 91 -4.12 5.23 -16.15
C LEU A 91 -2.66 4.96 -16.49
N PRO A 92 -2.15 5.53 -17.60
CA PRO A 92 -0.74 5.49 -17.89
C PRO A 92 0.02 6.29 -16.82
N TYR A 93 1.09 5.70 -16.29
CA TYR A 93 1.95 6.36 -15.32
C TYR A 93 3.42 6.10 -15.61
N VAL A 94 4.26 7.04 -15.14
CA VAL A 94 5.70 6.84 -14.96
C VAL A 94 6.00 6.83 -13.48
N SER A 95 6.92 6.01 -13.01
CA SER A 95 7.30 5.99 -11.62
C SER A 95 8.78 5.75 -11.41
N GLN A 96 9.29 6.27 -10.29
CA GLN A 96 10.72 6.22 -9.98
C GLN A 96 10.90 6.15 -8.46
N ALA A 97 11.70 5.18 -8.00
CA ALA A 97 12.19 5.17 -6.63
C ALA A 97 13.21 6.31 -6.43
N ILE A 98 13.09 7.04 -5.32
CA ILE A 98 13.96 8.18 -5.00
C ILE A 98 15.21 7.68 -4.28
N ASP A 99 16.37 7.94 -4.88
CA ASP A 99 17.72 7.61 -4.37
C ASP A 99 17.88 6.22 -3.74
N PRO A 100 17.37 5.13 -4.35
CA PRO A 100 17.59 3.79 -3.84
C PRO A 100 19.07 3.42 -3.94
N SER A 101 19.53 2.59 -3.00
CA SER A 101 20.88 2.00 -3.03
C SER A 101 20.85 0.53 -2.59
N PRO A 102 21.88 -0.28 -2.88
CA PRO A 102 21.97 -1.64 -2.35
C PRO A 102 21.95 -1.72 -0.82
N ALA A 103 22.49 -0.71 -0.14
CA ALA A 103 22.49 -0.63 1.33
C ALA A 103 21.13 -0.22 1.91
N ARG A 104 20.36 0.56 1.16
CA ARG A 104 19.02 1.02 1.54
C ARG A 104 18.11 0.99 0.31
N PRO A 105 17.61 -0.20 -0.07
CA PRO A 105 16.74 -0.32 -1.25
C PRO A 105 15.39 0.33 -0.99
N TYR A 106 14.73 0.76 -2.06
CA TYR A 106 13.31 1.04 -2.00
C TYR A 106 12.53 -0.27 -1.86
N LEU A 107 11.62 -0.31 -0.88
CA LEU A 107 10.79 -1.46 -0.57
C LEU A 107 9.33 -1.02 -0.48
N SER A 108 8.46 -1.70 -1.20
CA SER A 108 7.02 -1.42 -1.16
C SER A 108 6.18 -2.65 -1.39
N LEU A 109 4.91 -2.50 -1.04
CA LEU A 109 3.85 -3.42 -1.44
C LEU A 109 2.79 -2.71 -2.26
N ARG A 110 2.13 -3.49 -3.10
CA ARG A 110 0.92 -3.12 -3.84
C ARG A 110 -0.11 -4.21 -3.61
N LEU A 111 -1.30 -3.82 -3.17
CA LEU A 111 -2.47 -4.66 -3.09
C LEU A 111 -3.44 -4.26 -4.20
N ASN A 112 -3.76 -5.19 -5.08
CA ASN A 112 -4.81 -4.99 -6.08
C ASN A 112 -6.17 -4.88 -5.38
N LEU A 113 -6.98 -3.91 -5.81
CA LEU A 113 -8.31 -3.69 -5.26
C LEU A 113 -9.35 -4.23 -6.24
N ASP A 114 -10.05 -5.27 -5.81
CA ASP A 114 -11.18 -5.82 -6.56
C ASP A 114 -12.39 -4.86 -6.44
N PRO A 115 -12.90 -4.32 -7.56
CA PRO A 115 -14.06 -3.41 -7.55
C PRO A 115 -15.30 -4.02 -6.88
N THR A 116 -15.47 -5.35 -6.93
CA THR A 116 -16.59 -6.05 -6.30
C THR A 116 -16.48 -6.01 -4.78
N VAL A 117 -15.26 -6.18 -4.23
CA VAL A 117 -14.98 -6.08 -2.80
C VAL A 117 -15.15 -4.65 -2.33
N VAL A 118 -14.62 -3.68 -3.09
CA VAL A 118 -14.79 -2.25 -2.79
C VAL A 118 -16.27 -1.88 -2.72
N SER A 119 -17.04 -2.27 -3.74
CA SER A 119 -18.48 -1.99 -3.80
C SER A 119 -19.25 -2.62 -2.64
N SER A 120 -18.95 -3.89 -2.30
CA SER A 120 -19.57 -4.59 -1.17
C SER A 120 -19.30 -3.88 0.16
N VAL A 121 -18.04 -3.50 0.42
CA VAL A 121 -17.65 -2.82 1.67
C VAL A 121 -18.30 -1.44 1.75
N MET A 122 -18.33 -0.67 0.66
CA MET A 122 -18.98 0.64 0.64
C MET A 122 -20.47 0.54 0.99
N VAL A 123 -21.19 -0.43 0.40
CA VAL A 123 -22.61 -0.66 0.68
C VAL A 123 -22.84 -1.03 2.14
N GLU A 124 -22.04 -1.95 2.69
CA GLU A 124 -22.15 -2.37 4.09
C GLU A 124 -21.81 -1.24 5.08
N ALA A 125 -20.86 -0.39 4.74
CA ALA A 125 -20.51 0.80 5.52
C ALA A 125 -21.56 1.92 5.41
N GLY A 126 -22.64 1.74 4.64
CA GLY A 126 -23.70 2.73 4.46
C GLY A 126 -23.31 3.90 3.56
N HIS A 127 -22.20 3.80 2.82
CA HIS A 127 -21.82 4.81 1.85
C HIS A 127 -22.75 4.71 0.64
N ARG A 128 -23.43 5.80 0.33
CA ARG A 128 -24.19 5.92 -0.91
C ARG A 128 -23.24 6.39 -2.01
N PRO A 129 -23.34 5.85 -3.24
CA PRO A 129 -22.60 6.41 -4.36
C PRO A 129 -22.90 7.91 -4.46
N PRO A 130 -21.88 8.76 -4.66
CA PRO A 130 -22.07 10.20 -4.66
C PRO A 130 -23.15 10.61 -5.68
N SER A 131 -24.07 11.45 -5.24
CA SER A 131 -25.23 11.89 -6.04
C SER A 131 -24.87 12.90 -7.14
N SER A 132 -23.60 13.28 -7.29
CA SER A 132 -23.13 14.28 -8.26
C SER A 132 -21.67 14.04 -8.69
N GLN A 133 -21.34 14.56 -9.87
CA GLN A 133 -20.05 14.49 -10.58
C GLN A 133 -18.93 15.28 -9.88
N THR A 134 -18.62 15.00 -8.62
CA THR A 134 -17.32 15.40 -8.09
C THR A 134 -16.26 14.56 -8.79
N SER A 135 -15.38 15.21 -9.56
CA SER A 135 -14.20 14.58 -10.14
C SER A 135 -13.30 14.13 -8.98
N VAL A 136 -13.44 12.87 -8.58
CA VAL A 136 -12.52 12.23 -7.63
C VAL A 136 -11.23 11.93 -8.42
N PRO A 137 -10.06 12.44 -7.99
CA PRO A 137 -8.82 12.13 -8.66
C PRO A 137 -8.63 10.61 -8.76
N ALA A 138 -8.28 10.14 -9.95
CA ALA A 138 -8.04 8.73 -10.20
C ALA A 138 -6.76 8.20 -9.51
N THR A 139 -5.96 9.12 -8.94
CA THR A 139 -4.79 8.83 -8.11
C THR A 139 -4.70 9.84 -6.97
N ASN A 140 -4.42 9.37 -5.76
CA ASN A 140 -4.22 10.22 -4.60
C ASN A 140 -3.13 9.68 -3.66
N VAL A 141 -2.49 10.58 -2.91
CA VAL A 141 -1.58 10.25 -1.80
C VAL A 141 -2.24 10.68 -0.50
N SER A 142 -2.27 9.81 0.50
CA SER A 142 -2.93 10.08 1.77
C SER A 142 -2.15 9.51 2.96
N PRO A 143 -2.32 10.07 4.17
CA PRO A 143 -1.59 9.61 5.35
C PRO A 143 -1.87 8.14 5.67
N LEU A 144 -0.82 7.38 5.98
CA LEU A 144 -0.94 6.00 6.43
C LEU A 144 -0.98 5.94 7.95
N ASP A 145 -2.17 5.75 8.52
CA ASP A 145 -2.34 5.66 9.96
C ASP A 145 -1.90 4.30 10.55
N ALA A 146 -1.79 4.26 11.88
CA ALA A 146 -1.32 3.08 12.61
C ALA A 146 -2.22 1.84 12.43
N ASN A 147 -3.53 2.02 12.26
CA ASN A 147 -4.48 0.91 12.15
C ASN A 147 -4.52 0.33 10.74
N LEU A 148 -4.42 1.18 9.71
CA LEU A 148 -4.29 0.73 8.33
C LEU A 148 -2.95 0.02 8.12
N LEU A 149 -1.85 0.57 8.66
CA LEU A 149 -0.55 -0.10 8.60
C LEU A 149 -0.56 -1.45 9.35
N ASP A 150 -1.22 -1.55 10.50
CA ASP A 150 -1.39 -2.82 11.21
C ASP A 150 -2.12 -3.87 10.35
N ALA A 151 -3.21 -3.48 9.68
CA ALA A 151 -3.92 -4.38 8.76
C ALA A 151 -3.03 -4.87 7.61
N VAL A 152 -2.19 -3.97 7.07
CA VAL A 152 -1.20 -4.32 6.04
C VAL A 152 -0.17 -5.31 6.56
N VAL A 153 0.38 -5.10 7.75
CA VAL A 153 1.34 -6.04 8.35
C VAL A 153 0.69 -7.40 8.60
N ARG A 154 -0.55 -7.44 9.10
CA ARG A 154 -1.31 -8.69 9.26
C ARG A 154 -1.52 -9.42 7.94
N LEU A 155 -1.81 -8.71 6.85
CA LEU A 155 -1.90 -9.31 5.51
C LEU A 155 -0.55 -9.91 5.09
N VAL A 156 0.54 -9.18 5.28
CA VAL A 156 1.90 -9.63 4.91
C VAL A 156 2.39 -10.80 5.77
N ARG A 157 1.92 -10.94 7.02
CA ARG A 157 2.18 -12.11 7.87
C ARG A 157 1.69 -13.42 7.24
N LEU A 158 0.62 -13.38 6.46
CA LEU A 158 0.04 -14.56 5.81
C LEU A 158 0.94 -15.17 4.72
N VAL A 159 1.98 -14.45 4.28
CA VAL A 159 2.99 -15.01 3.38
C VAL A 159 3.76 -16.17 4.05
N ASP A 160 3.92 -16.13 5.37
CA ASP A 160 4.54 -17.20 6.15
C ASP A 160 3.56 -18.31 6.54
N THR A 161 2.25 -18.05 6.47
CA THR A 161 1.19 -19.01 6.81
C THR A 161 0.20 -19.21 5.65
N PRO A 162 0.66 -19.73 4.50
CA PRO A 162 -0.16 -19.83 3.28
C PRO A 162 -1.41 -20.71 3.45
N ALA A 163 -1.46 -21.59 4.46
CA ALA A 163 -2.64 -22.38 4.78
C ALA A 163 -3.81 -21.53 5.32
N ASP A 164 -3.52 -20.40 5.99
CA ASP A 164 -4.53 -19.50 6.53
C ASP A 164 -5.00 -18.47 5.49
N ALA A 165 -4.18 -18.23 4.47
CA ALA A 165 -4.38 -17.18 3.47
C ALA A 165 -5.75 -17.25 2.77
N PRO A 166 -6.29 -18.42 2.36
CA PRO A 166 -7.60 -18.49 1.71
C PRO A 166 -8.75 -17.93 2.55
N VAL A 167 -8.63 -18.00 3.88
CA VAL A 167 -9.65 -17.52 4.81
C VAL A 167 -9.37 -16.09 5.26
N LEU A 168 -8.12 -15.77 5.59
CA LEU A 168 -7.78 -14.50 6.22
C LEU A 168 -7.50 -13.37 5.23
N VAL A 169 -6.96 -13.65 4.03
CA VAL A 169 -6.69 -12.61 3.01
C VAL A 169 -7.98 -11.85 2.67
N PRO A 170 -9.12 -12.50 2.34
CA PRO A 170 -10.34 -11.76 2.01
C PRO A 170 -10.84 -10.87 3.14
N LEU A 171 -10.73 -11.32 4.40
CA LEU A 171 -11.20 -10.57 5.56
C LEU A 171 -10.33 -9.34 5.82
N ILE A 172 -9.00 -9.50 5.77
CA ILE A 172 -8.07 -8.39 5.98
C ILE A 172 -8.14 -7.39 4.82
N THR A 173 -8.29 -7.86 3.57
CA THR A 173 -8.48 -6.98 2.42
C THR A 173 -9.74 -6.13 2.56
N ARG A 174 -10.85 -6.70 3.04
CA ARG A 174 -12.08 -5.93 3.32
C ARG A 174 -11.87 -4.89 4.41
N GLU A 175 -11.13 -5.23 5.46
CA GLU A 175 -10.76 -4.26 6.49
C GLU A 175 -9.92 -3.11 5.92
N ILE A 176 -8.91 -3.42 5.10
CA ILE A 176 -8.09 -2.40 4.42
C ILE A 176 -8.99 -1.49 3.60
N VAL A 177 -9.85 -2.04 2.75
CA VAL A 177 -10.79 -1.29 1.91
C VAL A 177 -11.70 -0.38 2.74
N TYR A 178 -12.21 -0.84 3.87
CA TYR A 178 -13.06 -0.05 4.76
C TYR A 178 -12.35 1.16 5.39
N ARG A 179 -11.02 1.07 5.55
CA ARG A 179 -10.18 2.11 6.16
C ARG A 179 -9.67 3.15 5.15
N LEU A 180 -9.82 2.91 3.85
CA LEU A 180 -9.45 3.84 2.78
C LEU A 180 -10.54 4.89 2.55
#